data_AF-A0A849ZXZ4-F1
#
_entry.id   AF-A0A849ZXZ4-F1
#
_cell.length_a   1.000
_cell.length_b   1.000
_cell.length_c   1.000
_cell.angle_alpha   90.00
_cell.angle_beta   90.00
_cell.angle_gamma   90.00
#
_symmetry.space_group_name_H-M   'P 1'
#
loop_
_entity.id
_entity.type
_entity.pdbx_description
1 polymer ?
#
loop_
_entity_poly.entity_id
_entity_poly.type
_entity_poly.pdbx_seq_one_letter_code
_entity_poly.pdbx_strand_id
1 'polypeptide(L)'
;MNKRSRILLWALLPLLWLLPALALAQSGGPYDLSWSSIDGGGHTFSAGGTFELGGAIGQADAGAMNGGSFALDGGFWPCAAEAVAAAGIAASSGGITLTWSAGEPTANIYRAADDPYFTPGAAYAGGVSSGWPDAGATGDPAHNYTYIIRAQGDCGESANSQRLGEFDFALTPGS
;
A
#
# COMPACT_ATOMS: atom_id res chain seq x y z
N MET A 1 13.38 67.55 -44.12
CA MET A 1 14.51 67.04 -43.30
C MET A 1 15.83 67.39 -43.97
N ASN A 2 16.69 68.16 -43.30
CA ASN A 2 18.03 68.49 -43.80
C ASN A 2 18.93 67.23 -43.80
N LYS A 3 19.95 67.18 -44.68
CA LYS A 3 20.84 66.01 -44.82
C LYS A 3 21.46 65.57 -43.48
N ARG A 4 21.70 66.53 -42.58
CA ARG A 4 22.24 66.32 -41.22
C ARG A 4 21.26 65.54 -40.32
N SER A 5 19.96 65.87 -40.35
CA SER A 5 18.92 65.14 -39.59
C SER A 5 18.74 63.70 -40.09
N ARG A 6 18.88 63.46 -41.39
CA ARG A 6 18.81 62.09 -41.95
C ARG A 6 19.97 61.23 -41.45
N ILE A 7 21.20 61.75 -41.47
CA ILE A 7 22.39 61.02 -41.00
C ILE A 7 22.26 60.66 -39.51
N LEU A 8 21.78 61.59 -38.68
CA LEU A 8 21.53 61.33 -37.25
C LEU A 8 20.48 60.23 -37.04
N LEU A 9 19.39 60.24 -37.80
CA LEU A 9 18.33 59.24 -37.68
C LEU A 9 18.81 57.83 -38.04
N TRP A 10 19.61 57.71 -39.11
CA TRP A 10 20.20 56.43 -39.53
C TRP A 10 21.31 55.93 -38.59
N ALA A 11 21.98 56.82 -37.85
CA ALA A 11 22.95 56.44 -36.83
C ALA A 11 22.28 56.01 -35.50
N LEU A 12 21.13 56.59 -35.16
CA LEU A 12 20.41 56.29 -33.90
C LEU A 12 19.52 55.04 -34.00
N LEU A 13 18.98 54.72 -35.18
CA LEU A 13 18.15 53.53 -35.38
C LEU A 13 18.84 52.20 -34.97
N PRO A 14 20.10 51.91 -35.38
CA PRO A 14 20.76 50.68 -34.97
C PRO A 14 21.12 50.68 -33.48
N LEU A 15 21.38 51.84 -32.90
CA LEU A 15 21.63 51.98 -31.46
C LEU A 15 20.37 51.68 -30.64
N LEU A 16 19.19 52.12 -31.13
CA LEU A 16 17.91 51.81 -30.53
C LEU A 16 17.57 50.31 -30.60
N TRP A 17 18.00 49.65 -31.68
CA TRP A 17 17.82 48.20 -31.88
C TRP A 17 18.68 47.31 -30.97
N LEU A 18 19.75 47.87 -30.41
CA LEU A 18 20.65 47.16 -29.47
C LEU A 18 20.19 47.24 -28.01
N LEU A 19 19.23 48.13 -27.68
CA LEU A 19 18.71 48.31 -26.32
C LEU A 19 18.08 47.06 -25.67
N PRO A 20 17.32 46.18 -26.36
CA PRO A 20 16.72 45.01 -25.72
C PRO A 20 17.75 43.93 -25.31
N ALA A 21 18.99 43.98 -25.82
CA ALA A 21 20.06 43.08 -25.38
C ALA A 21 20.56 43.37 -23.95
N LEU A 22 20.14 44.49 -23.34
CA LEU A 22 20.44 44.85 -21.95
C LEU A 22 19.37 44.34 -20.96
N ALA A 23 18.32 43.66 -21.42
CA ALA A 23 17.37 42.98 -20.56
C ALA A 23 18.02 41.73 -19.94
N LEU A 24 18.77 41.93 -18.86
CA LEU A 24 19.28 40.84 -18.03
C LEU A 24 18.08 40.15 -17.36
N ALA A 25 17.97 38.83 -17.50
CA ALA A 25 17.01 38.05 -16.71
C ALA A 25 17.31 38.25 -15.22
N GLN A 26 16.29 38.57 -14.42
CA GLN A 26 16.45 38.72 -12.98
C GLN A 26 16.73 37.35 -12.35
N SER A 27 18.00 36.99 -12.18
CA SER A 27 18.43 35.87 -11.35
C SER A 27 18.86 36.38 -9.98
N GLY A 28 18.10 36.05 -8.93
CA GLY A 28 18.55 36.21 -7.53
C GLY A 28 18.63 37.64 -6.98
N GLY A 29 17.50 38.38 -6.96
CA GLY A 29 17.38 39.60 -6.13
C GLY A 29 17.41 39.30 -4.62
N PRO A 30 17.20 40.28 -3.71
CA PRO A 30 17.24 40.06 -2.26
C PRO A 30 16.11 39.16 -1.73
N TYR A 31 15.20 38.75 -2.60
CA TYR A 31 14.11 37.84 -2.30
C TYR A 31 14.55 36.43 -2.63
N ASP A 32 14.57 35.58 -1.61
CA ASP A 32 14.73 34.14 -1.77
C ASP A 32 13.45 33.57 -2.44
N LEU A 33 13.64 32.95 -3.60
CA LEU A 33 12.60 32.25 -4.35
C LEU A 33 12.75 30.73 -4.14
N SER A 34 13.06 30.33 -2.91
CA SER A 34 13.05 28.93 -2.51
C SER A 34 11.62 28.40 -2.61
N TRP A 35 11.43 27.40 -3.47
CA TRP A 35 10.18 26.66 -3.56
C TRP A 35 10.08 25.71 -2.36
N SER A 36 8.91 25.67 -1.74
CA SER A 36 8.51 24.64 -0.79
C SER A 36 7.06 24.23 -1.06
N SER A 37 6.75 22.95 -0.86
CA SER A 37 5.38 22.50 -0.63
C SER A 37 5.16 22.30 0.86
N ILE A 38 3.93 22.53 1.31
CA ILE A 38 3.46 22.02 2.59
C ILE A 38 2.75 20.72 2.25
N ASP A 39 3.48 19.61 2.36
CA ASP A 39 2.91 18.28 2.17
C ASP A 39 2.31 17.84 3.50
N GLY A 40 0.98 17.78 3.55
CA GLY A 40 0.22 17.39 4.73
C GLY A 40 -0.36 18.56 5.54
N GLY A 41 -1.56 18.31 6.05
CA GLY A 41 -2.30 19.16 6.96
C GLY A 41 -3.56 18.41 7.42
N GLY A 42 -4.18 18.86 8.50
CA GLY A 42 -5.37 18.19 9.03
C GLY A 42 -5.60 18.50 10.49
N HIS A 43 -6.80 18.20 10.97
CA HIS A 43 -7.18 18.34 12.37
C HIS A 43 -7.91 17.07 12.77
N THR A 44 -7.41 16.35 13.77
CA THR A 44 -7.97 15.06 14.17
C THR A 44 -9.37 15.24 14.73
N PHE A 45 -9.62 16.33 15.46
CA PHE A 45 -10.97 16.68 15.91
C PHE A 45 -11.18 18.19 15.99
N SER A 46 -11.90 18.75 15.03
CA SER A 46 -12.54 20.06 15.17
C SER A 46 -13.90 19.85 15.84
N ALA A 47 -14.10 20.40 17.03
CA ALA A 47 -15.36 20.26 17.77
C ALA A 47 -16.23 21.52 17.65
N GLY A 48 -17.54 21.34 17.50
CA GLY A 48 -18.54 22.41 17.51
C GLY A 48 -19.92 21.90 17.89
N GLY A 49 -20.41 22.29 19.08
CA GLY A 49 -21.66 21.72 19.62
C GLY A 49 -21.49 20.24 19.98
N THR A 50 -22.41 19.39 19.52
CA THR A 50 -22.39 17.92 19.71
C THR A 50 -21.65 17.16 18.62
N PHE A 51 -21.07 17.85 17.63
CA PHE A 51 -20.42 17.22 16.50
C PHE A 51 -18.91 17.45 16.54
N GLU A 52 -18.19 16.41 16.13
CA GLU A 52 -16.76 16.43 15.89
C GLU A 52 -16.50 16.11 14.42
N LEU A 53 -15.55 16.84 13.82
CA LEU A 53 -15.12 16.65 12.45
C LEU A 53 -13.61 16.48 12.42
N GLY A 54 -13.15 15.31 11.98
CA GLY A 54 -11.76 15.06 11.63
C GLY A 54 -11.55 15.18 10.12
N GLY A 55 -10.40 15.72 9.70
CA GLY A 55 -10.05 15.78 8.28
C GLY A 55 -8.55 15.94 8.07
N ALA A 56 -8.05 15.39 6.96
CA ALA A 56 -6.67 15.55 6.50
C ALA A 56 -6.66 16.06 5.05
N ILE A 57 -5.78 17.01 4.73
CA ILE A 57 -5.60 17.58 3.38
C ILE A 57 -4.23 17.14 2.86
N GLY A 58 -4.21 16.59 1.63
CA GLY A 58 -2.98 16.37 0.87
C GLY A 58 -2.06 15.33 1.50
N GLN A 59 -2.44 14.06 1.47
CA GLN A 59 -1.53 12.97 1.84
C GLN A 59 -0.87 12.39 0.60
N ALA A 60 0.29 12.93 0.24
CA ALA A 60 1.09 12.43 -0.88
C ALA A 60 1.50 10.95 -0.67
N ASP A 61 1.61 10.52 0.59
CA ASP A 61 2.04 9.18 1.01
C ASP A 61 0.89 8.30 1.54
N ALA A 62 -0.39 8.64 1.28
CA ALA A 62 -1.50 7.79 1.71
C ALA A 62 -1.54 6.48 0.91
N GLY A 63 -1.63 5.36 1.62
CA GLY A 63 -1.86 4.03 1.05
C GLY A 63 -0.69 3.05 1.23
N ALA A 64 -0.88 1.83 0.75
CA ALA A 64 0.06 0.73 0.92
C ALA A 64 1.31 0.89 0.04
N MET A 65 2.47 0.91 0.67
CA MET A 65 3.78 0.85 0.02
C MET A 65 4.41 -0.51 0.29
N ASN A 66 4.89 -1.18 -0.76
CA ASN A 66 5.48 -2.51 -0.66
C ASN A 66 6.95 -2.48 -1.12
N GLY A 67 7.85 -3.07 -0.33
CA GLY A 67 9.28 -3.15 -0.63
C GLY A 67 9.90 -4.42 -0.07
N GLY A 68 10.18 -5.40 -0.94
CA GLY A 68 10.68 -6.71 -0.51
C GLY A 68 9.67 -7.42 0.39
N SER A 69 10.08 -7.78 1.61
CA SER A 69 9.23 -8.41 2.63
C SER A 69 8.53 -7.41 3.55
N PHE A 70 8.66 -6.11 3.29
CA PHE A 70 8.10 -5.06 4.13
C PHE A 70 6.92 -4.38 3.43
N ALA A 71 5.85 -4.16 4.18
CA ALA A 71 4.73 -3.33 3.79
C ALA A 71 4.60 -2.18 4.80
N LEU A 72 4.29 -0.99 4.29
CA LEU A 72 4.04 0.22 5.07
C LEU A 72 2.75 0.85 4.56
N ASP A 73 1.73 0.93 5.41
CA ASP A 73 0.56 1.75 5.12
C ASP A 73 0.85 3.18 5.55
N GLY A 74 1.10 4.02 4.55
CA GLY A 74 1.38 5.43 4.73
C GLY A 74 0.12 6.24 4.92
N GLY A 75 0.31 7.41 5.53
CA GLY A 75 -0.74 8.38 5.74
C GLY A 75 -1.08 8.65 7.22
N PHE A 76 -1.80 9.73 7.45
CA PHE A 76 -2.28 10.13 8.78
C PHE A 76 -3.43 9.24 9.28
N TRP A 77 -4.18 8.66 8.33
CA TRP A 77 -5.25 7.68 8.57
C TRP A 77 -5.02 6.48 7.65
N PRO A 78 -4.07 5.59 7.97
CA PRO A 78 -3.83 4.42 7.14
C PRO A 78 -5.09 3.55 7.12
N CYS A 79 -5.59 3.25 5.93
CA CYS A 79 -6.64 2.25 5.74
C CYS A 79 -5.94 0.91 5.51
N ALA A 80 -5.79 0.13 6.58
CA ALA A 80 -5.10 -1.15 6.56
C ALA A 80 -5.97 -2.22 7.25
N ALA A 81 -6.10 -3.39 6.62
CA ALA A 81 -6.73 -4.52 7.28
C ALA A 81 -5.78 -5.10 8.35
N GLU A 82 -6.27 -5.25 9.57
CA GLU A 82 -5.48 -5.81 10.67
C GLU A 82 -5.06 -7.24 10.36
N ALA A 83 -3.76 -7.53 10.50
CA ALA A 83 -3.21 -8.86 10.26
C ALA A 83 -3.78 -9.89 11.23
N VAL A 84 -4.04 -11.08 10.71
CA VAL A 84 -4.51 -12.22 11.49
C VAL A 84 -3.49 -12.58 12.57
N ALA A 85 -3.92 -12.64 13.83
CA ALA A 85 -3.10 -13.11 14.94
C ALA A 85 -3.49 -14.53 15.36
N ALA A 86 -2.55 -15.23 16.01
CA ALA A 86 -2.73 -16.58 16.55
C ALA A 86 -3.45 -17.57 15.59
N ALA A 87 -3.12 -17.51 14.29
CA ALA A 87 -3.64 -18.46 13.32
C ALA A 87 -3.26 -19.88 13.74
N GLY A 88 -4.23 -20.79 13.77
CA GLY A 88 -4.08 -22.14 14.29
C GLY A 88 -4.74 -23.15 13.36
N ILE A 89 -4.23 -24.37 13.41
CA ILE A 89 -4.79 -25.54 12.73
C ILE A 89 -4.99 -26.64 13.77
N ALA A 90 -6.15 -27.27 13.75
CA ALA A 90 -6.45 -28.41 14.62
C ALA A 90 -7.09 -29.52 13.78
N ALA A 91 -6.70 -30.77 14.04
CA ALA A 91 -7.37 -31.91 13.44
C ALA A 91 -8.85 -31.96 13.89
N SER A 92 -9.73 -32.27 12.95
CA SER A 92 -11.15 -32.47 13.18
C SER A 92 -11.58 -33.82 12.60
N SER A 93 -12.81 -34.27 12.89
CA SER A 93 -13.29 -35.54 12.34
C SER A 93 -13.39 -35.47 10.81
N GLY A 94 -12.46 -36.12 10.11
CA GLY A 94 -12.42 -36.16 8.63
C GLY A 94 -11.79 -34.94 7.96
N GLY A 95 -10.98 -34.16 8.68
CA GLY A 95 -10.27 -33.01 8.11
C GLY A 95 -9.52 -32.21 9.16
N ILE A 96 -9.47 -30.90 8.93
CA ILE A 96 -8.92 -29.91 9.86
C ILE A 96 -9.89 -28.76 10.08
N THR A 97 -9.64 -27.98 11.13
CA THR A 97 -10.30 -26.70 11.40
C THR A 97 -9.23 -25.63 11.53
N LEU A 98 -9.40 -24.54 10.79
CA LEU A 98 -8.56 -23.35 10.88
C LEU A 98 -9.21 -22.32 11.80
N THR A 99 -8.42 -21.83 12.76
CA THR A 99 -8.84 -20.80 13.71
C THR A 99 -7.87 -19.63 13.66
N TRP A 100 -8.37 -18.47 14.06
CA TRP A 100 -7.58 -17.26 14.22
C TRP A 100 -8.26 -16.28 15.18
N SER A 101 -7.48 -15.31 15.66
CA SER A 101 -7.92 -14.22 16.53
C SER A 101 -7.38 -12.89 16.04
N ALA A 102 -8.08 -11.78 16.32
CA ALA A 102 -7.74 -10.44 15.82
C ALA A 102 -7.66 -10.36 14.29
N GLY A 103 -7.92 -9.18 13.74
CA GLY A 103 -8.25 -9.01 12.33
C GLY A 103 -9.73 -8.68 12.11
N GLU A 104 -10.04 -8.41 10.85
CA GLU A 104 -11.36 -8.12 10.33
C GLU A 104 -12.33 -9.32 10.51
N PRO A 105 -13.66 -9.11 10.51
CA PRO A 105 -14.65 -10.14 10.92
C PRO A 105 -14.63 -11.40 10.05
N THR A 106 -14.04 -11.32 8.87
CA THR A 106 -13.89 -12.42 7.92
C THR A 106 -12.47 -12.52 7.40
N ALA A 107 -12.12 -13.67 6.83
CA ALA A 107 -10.81 -13.92 6.25
C ALA A 107 -10.92 -14.69 4.93
N ASN A 108 -9.86 -14.58 4.14
CA ASN A 108 -9.60 -15.41 2.98
C ASN A 108 -8.54 -16.45 3.32
N ILE A 109 -8.83 -17.69 2.94
CA ILE A 109 -7.98 -18.85 3.14
C ILE A 109 -7.35 -19.20 1.81
N TYR A 110 -6.05 -19.39 1.85
CA TYR A 110 -5.23 -19.81 0.73
C TYR A 110 -4.64 -21.17 1.05
N ARG A 111 -4.67 -22.10 0.09
CA ARG A 111 -4.18 -23.46 0.25
C ARG A 111 -3.33 -23.87 -0.95
N ALA A 112 -2.26 -24.61 -0.70
CA ALA A 112 -1.50 -25.33 -1.73
C ALA A 112 -1.18 -26.75 -1.28
N ALA A 113 -1.15 -27.69 -2.23
CA ALA A 113 -0.67 -29.05 -2.02
C ALA A 113 0.80 -29.14 -2.44
N ASP A 114 1.64 -29.76 -1.62
CA ASP A 114 3.06 -30.07 -1.89
C ASP A 114 3.95 -28.86 -2.24
N ASP A 115 3.45 -27.64 -2.00
CA ASP A 115 4.19 -26.39 -2.15
C ASP A 115 4.05 -25.57 -0.86
N PRO A 116 4.86 -25.86 0.17
CA PRO A 116 4.77 -25.16 1.45
C PRO A 116 5.18 -23.68 1.38
N TYR A 117 5.82 -23.25 0.29
CA TYR A 117 6.27 -21.86 0.12
C TYR A 117 5.50 -21.10 -0.97
N PHE A 118 4.34 -21.62 -1.37
CA PHE A 118 3.49 -21.01 -2.40
C PHE A 118 3.20 -19.53 -2.13
N THR A 119 3.11 -18.75 -3.19
CA THR A 119 2.62 -17.36 -3.10
C THR A 119 1.10 -17.37 -3.24
N PRO A 120 0.34 -16.79 -2.28
CA PRO A 120 -1.11 -16.73 -2.38
C PRO A 120 -1.60 -16.14 -3.71
N GLY A 121 -2.42 -16.92 -4.43
CA GLY A 121 -3.03 -16.55 -5.70
C GLY A 121 -4.51 -16.23 -5.54
N ALA A 122 -5.38 -17.07 -6.11
CA ALA A 122 -6.82 -17.02 -5.81
C ALA A 122 -7.09 -17.61 -4.42
N ALA A 123 -7.99 -16.99 -3.65
CA ALA A 123 -8.44 -17.54 -2.38
C ALA A 123 -9.09 -18.91 -2.61
N TYR A 124 -8.70 -19.89 -1.80
CA TYR A 124 -9.34 -21.20 -1.77
C TYR A 124 -10.75 -21.10 -1.19
N ALA A 125 -10.90 -20.31 -0.12
CA ALA A 125 -12.19 -19.91 0.43
C ALA A 125 -12.11 -18.43 0.83
N GLY A 126 -13.19 -17.68 0.62
CA GLY A 126 -13.20 -16.24 0.90
C GLY A 126 -14.37 -15.77 1.74
N GLY A 127 -14.17 -14.70 2.51
CA GLY A 127 -15.18 -14.11 3.40
C GLY A 127 -15.64 -15.05 4.52
N VAL A 128 -14.75 -15.92 5.03
CA VAL A 128 -15.10 -16.94 6.03
C VAL A 128 -14.78 -16.48 7.45
N SER A 129 -15.46 -17.06 8.44
CA SER A 129 -15.23 -16.77 9.87
C SER A 129 -14.31 -17.80 10.52
N SER A 130 -13.67 -17.40 11.63
CA SER A 130 -12.78 -18.26 12.44
C SER A 130 -13.48 -19.54 12.89
N GLY A 131 -12.76 -20.66 12.86
CA GLY A 131 -13.34 -22.01 13.03
C GLY A 131 -13.75 -22.65 11.71
N TRP A 132 -13.15 -22.23 10.59
CA TRP A 132 -13.48 -22.73 9.26
C TRP A 132 -12.97 -24.16 9.04
N PRO A 133 -13.83 -25.11 8.60
CA PRO A 133 -13.42 -26.49 8.36
C PRO A 133 -12.90 -26.71 6.95
N ASP A 134 -11.86 -27.53 6.81
CA ASP A 134 -11.42 -28.10 5.52
C ASP A 134 -11.62 -29.62 5.54
N ALA A 135 -12.72 -30.08 4.94
CA ALA A 135 -13.03 -31.50 4.87
C ALA A 135 -12.18 -32.16 3.77
N GLY A 136 -11.53 -33.28 4.09
CA GLY A 136 -10.68 -33.99 3.13
C GLY A 136 -9.28 -33.40 2.97
N ALA A 137 -8.89 -32.47 3.85
CA ALA A 137 -7.49 -32.08 4.00
C ALA A 137 -6.61 -33.21 4.54
N THR A 138 -7.21 -34.22 5.20
CA THR A 138 -6.51 -35.35 5.80
C THR A 138 -6.89 -36.67 5.12
N GLY A 139 -6.04 -37.69 5.29
CA GLY A 139 -6.26 -39.05 4.81
C GLY A 139 -5.63 -39.37 3.45
N ASP A 140 -4.83 -38.48 2.88
CA ASP A 140 -4.08 -38.72 1.63
C ASP A 140 -2.57 -38.49 1.83
N PRO A 141 -1.79 -39.54 2.13
CA PRO A 141 -0.34 -39.45 2.30
C PRO A 141 0.43 -38.99 1.05
N ALA A 142 -0.21 -38.88 -0.12
CA ALA A 142 0.43 -38.37 -1.32
C ALA A 142 0.50 -36.84 -1.37
N HIS A 143 -0.33 -36.15 -0.58
CA HIS A 143 -0.41 -34.69 -0.60
C HIS A 143 -0.30 -34.13 0.82
N ASN A 144 0.55 -33.12 1.00
CA ASN A 144 0.57 -32.34 2.24
C ASN A 144 0.06 -30.93 1.96
N TYR A 145 -0.87 -30.44 2.77
CA TYR A 145 -1.48 -29.13 2.55
C TYR A 145 -0.86 -28.04 3.42
N THR A 146 -0.57 -26.90 2.80
CA THR A 146 -0.14 -25.69 3.50
C THR A 146 -1.14 -24.56 3.30
N TYR A 147 -1.41 -23.83 4.37
CA TYR A 147 -2.41 -22.77 4.44
C TYR A 147 -1.80 -21.43 4.82
N ILE A 148 -2.38 -20.37 4.27
CA ILE A 148 -2.20 -18.98 4.69
C ILE A 148 -3.58 -18.37 4.88
N ILE A 149 -3.75 -17.58 5.94
CA ILE A 149 -4.98 -16.85 6.24
C ILE A 149 -4.68 -15.35 6.12
N ARG A 150 -5.57 -14.60 5.48
CA ARG A 150 -5.54 -13.13 5.44
C ARG A 150 -6.88 -12.59 5.87
N ALA A 151 -6.91 -11.66 6.82
CA ALA A 151 -8.14 -10.99 7.22
C ALA A 151 -8.66 -10.15 6.06
N GLN A 152 -9.97 -10.04 5.93
CA GLN A 152 -10.63 -9.26 4.89
C GLN A 152 -11.54 -8.23 5.55
N GLY A 153 -11.22 -6.95 5.33
CA GLY A 153 -12.01 -5.81 5.77
C GLY A 153 -12.25 -4.80 4.66
N ASP A 154 -12.83 -3.66 5.03
CA ASP A 154 -13.19 -2.60 4.08
C ASP A 154 -11.96 -1.98 3.39
N CYS A 155 -10.80 -2.04 4.03
CA CYS A 155 -9.51 -1.59 3.50
C CYS A 155 -8.80 -2.64 2.62
N GLY A 156 -9.41 -3.81 2.38
CA GLY A 156 -8.83 -4.90 1.59
C GLY A 156 -8.38 -6.09 2.44
N GLU A 157 -7.37 -6.82 1.94
CA GLU A 157 -6.79 -7.96 2.65
C GLU A 157 -5.59 -7.56 3.51
N SER A 158 -5.45 -8.22 4.66
CA SER A 158 -4.27 -8.09 5.50
C SER A 158 -3.04 -8.82 4.93
N ALA A 159 -1.90 -8.62 5.57
CA ALA A 159 -0.73 -9.47 5.37
C ALA A 159 -1.02 -10.96 5.67
N ASN A 160 -0.12 -11.84 5.20
CA ASN A 160 -0.17 -13.28 5.46
C ASN A 160 -0.09 -13.58 6.95
N SER A 161 -0.91 -14.52 7.43
CA SER A 161 -0.65 -15.21 8.69
C SER A 161 0.67 -16.00 8.64
N GLN A 162 1.06 -16.58 9.78
CA GLN A 162 1.97 -17.71 9.75
C GLN A 162 1.42 -18.84 8.88
N ARG A 163 2.32 -19.60 8.26
CA ARG A 163 1.94 -20.78 7.46
C ARG A 163 1.52 -21.91 8.40
N LEU A 164 0.40 -22.53 8.08
CA LEU A 164 -0.13 -23.68 8.81
C LEU A 164 -0.04 -24.90 7.92
N GLY A 165 0.38 -26.04 8.46
CA GLY A 165 0.56 -27.27 7.69
C GLY A 165 -0.28 -28.41 8.24
N GLU A 166 -0.88 -29.15 7.33
CA GLU A 166 -1.44 -30.48 7.55
C GLU A 166 -0.51 -31.47 6.81
N PHE A 167 -0.18 -32.59 7.47
CA PHE A 167 0.77 -33.56 6.93
C PHE A 167 0.31 -34.99 7.19
N ASP A 168 0.09 -35.75 6.12
CA ASP A 168 -0.17 -37.17 6.15
C ASP A 168 1.11 -37.96 5.80
N PHE A 169 1.34 -39.07 6.49
CA PHE A 169 2.45 -39.96 6.16
C PHE A 169 2.05 -41.42 6.29
N ALA A 170 2.54 -42.24 5.35
CA ALA A 170 2.41 -43.69 5.39
C ALA A 170 3.66 -44.31 6.01
N LEU A 171 3.48 -45.15 7.04
CA LEU A 171 4.58 -45.92 7.62
C LEU A 171 4.71 -47.25 6.89
N THR A 172 5.91 -47.57 6.40
CA THR A 172 6.24 -48.91 5.91
C THR A 172 7.00 -49.66 7.00
N PRO A 173 6.51 -50.83 7.48
CA PRO A 173 7.25 -51.65 8.43
C PRO A 173 8.62 -52.05 7.86
N GLY A 174 9.68 -51.89 8.65
CA GLY A 174 11.00 -52.38 8.29
C GLY A 174 11.03 -53.91 8.28
N SER A 175 11.69 -54.49 7.26
CA SER A 175 11.94 -55.93 7.13
C SER A 175 12.92 -56.46 8.17
#